data_AF-A0A7S1WLH0-F1
#
_entry.id   AF-A0A7S1WLH0-F1
#
_cell.length_a   1.000
_cell.length_b   1.000
_cell.length_c   1.000
_cell.angle_alpha   90.00
_cell.angle_beta   90.00
_cell.angle_gamma   90.00
#
_symmetry.space_group_name_H-M   'P 1'
#
loop_
_entity.id
_entity.type
_entity.pdbx_description
1 polymer ?
#
loop_
_entity_poly.entity_id
_entity_poly.type
_entity_poly.pdbx_seq_one_letter_code
_entity_poly.pdbx_strand_id
1 'polypeptide(L)'
;MPAEDAAVADESARADSGIRVPMGWLAFCALMLGAAAVDLLVISRPEAKLPPRIAARLGSAPTFARQIVFWLCIGVLFNILIWGLLGRAAAGAWLYGYILEYVLSIDNLFVFQAVFRSYATPSTQVDRALFWGISAAIVLRLAFFGVGTEILGM
;
A
#
# COMPACT_ATOMS: atom_id res chain seq x y z
N MET A 1 -42.39 26.60 -20.32
CA MET A 1 -41.51 27.14 -19.27
C MET A 1 -41.90 26.67 -17.86
N PRO A 2 -42.39 25.42 -17.68
CA PRO A 2 -42.17 24.71 -16.40
C PRO A 2 -41.55 23.30 -16.59
N ALA A 3 -41.47 22.81 -17.83
CA ALA A 3 -40.89 21.51 -18.17
C ALA A 3 -39.35 21.54 -18.27
N GLU A 4 -38.78 22.68 -18.67
CA GLU A 4 -37.33 22.86 -18.74
C GLU A 4 -36.70 22.99 -17.35
N ASP A 5 -37.36 23.68 -16.42
CA ASP A 5 -36.89 23.80 -15.03
C ASP A 5 -36.90 22.45 -14.29
N ALA A 6 -37.84 21.56 -14.63
CA ALA A 6 -37.91 20.20 -14.08
C ALA A 6 -36.80 19.29 -14.64
N ALA A 7 -36.42 19.47 -15.91
CA ALA A 7 -35.32 18.73 -16.52
C ALA A 7 -33.95 19.20 -16.02
N VAL A 8 -33.77 20.51 -15.82
CA VAL A 8 -32.57 21.10 -15.21
C VAL A 8 -32.43 20.71 -13.73
N ALA A 9 -33.55 20.60 -13.00
CA ALA A 9 -33.56 20.10 -11.62
C ALA A 9 -33.16 18.61 -11.54
N ASP A 10 -33.65 17.76 -12.45
CA ASP A 10 -33.27 16.33 -12.54
C ASP A 10 -31.80 16.15 -12.96
N GLU A 11 -31.26 17.02 -13.82
CA GLU A 11 -29.85 17.01 -14.21
C GLU A 11 -28.92 17.53 -13.10
N SER A 12 -29.33 18.56 -12.36
CA SER A 12 -28.62 19.04 -11.17
C SER A 12 -28.63 18.03 -10.01
N ALA A 13 -29.69 17.21 -9.90
CA ALA A 13 -29.79 16.11 -8.94
C ALA A 13 -28.95 14.89 -9.34
N ARG A 14 -28.72 14.66 -10.64
CA ARG A 14 -27.75 13.66 -11.14
C ARG A 14 -26.31 14.14 -11.02
N ALA A 15 -26.04 15.44 -11.14
CA ALA A 15 -24.71 16.03 -10.93
C ALA A 15 -24.31 16.07 -9.43
N ASP A 16 -25.29 16.10 -8.51
CA ASP A 16 -25.11 15.98 -7.06
C ASP A 16 -25.18 14.52 -6.55
N SER A 17 -25.01 13.53 -7.44
CA SER A 17 -24.47 12.23 -7.02
C SER A 17 -22.98 12.42 -6.71
N GLY A 18 -22.71 13.27 -5.72
CA GLY A 18 -21.38 13.57 -5.22
C GLY A 18 -20.68 12.26 -4.93
N ILE A 19 -19.36 12.28 -5.18
CA ILE A 19 -18.42 11.24 -4.78
C ILE A 19 -18.65 11.01 -3.28
N ARG A 20 -19.58 10.11 -2.96
CA ARG A 20 -19.73 9.56 -1.63
C ARG A 20 -18.58 8.58 -1.55
N VAL A 21 -17.38 9.11 -1.31
CA VAL A 21 -16.27 8.32 -0.79
C VAL A 21 -16.89 7.51 0.33
N PRO A 22 -17.13 6.20 0.14
CA PRO A 22 -17.88 5.43 1.12
C PRO A 22 -17.12 5.66 2.43
N MET A 23 -17.76 6.11 3.50
CA MET A 23 -17.04 6.56 4.71
C MET A 23 -16.03 5.49 5.21
N GLY A 24 -16.28 4.22 4.88
CA GLY A 24 -15.37 3.10 5.06
C GLY A 24 -14.04 3.16 4.28
N TRP A 25 -13.98 3.75 3.09
CA TRP A 25 -12.75 3.97 2.32
C TRP A 25 -11.82 4.99 2.97
N LEU A 26 -12.35 6.12 3.44
CA LEU A 26 -11.55 7.09 4.19
C LEU A 26 -11.04 6.49 5.50
N ALA A 27 -11.89 5.73 6.22
CA ALA A 27 -11.49 5.01 7.42
C ALA A 27 -10.42 3.94 7.13
N PHE A 28 -10.54 3.23 6.01
CA PHE A 28 -9.57 2.22 5.56
C PHE A 28 -8.23 2.85 5.17
N CYS A 29 -8.24 3.94 4.39
CA CYS A 29 -7.05 4.70 4.04
C CYS A 29 -6.37 5.27 5.27
N ALA A 30 -7.14 5.87 6.20
CA ALA A 30 -6.61 6.39 7.46
C ALA A 30 -6.00 5.29 8.34
N LEU A 31 -6.65 4.11 8.40
CA LEU A 31 -6.13 2.95 9.13
C LEU A 31 -4.86 2.40 8.50
N MET A 32 -4.78 2.31 7.17
CA MET A 32 -3.59 1.87 6.45
C MET A 32 -2.44 2.87 6.58
N LEU A 33 -2.70 4.17 6.47
CA LEU A 33 -1.71 5.22 6.71
C LEU A 33 -1.23 5.20 8.16
N GLY A 34 -2.14 4.99 9.12
CA GLY A 34 -1.82 4.83 10.53
C GLY A 34 -0.94 3.61 10.77
N ALA A 35 -1.27 2.45 10.19
CA ALA A 35 -0.47 1.24 10.28
C ALA A 35 0.92 1.43 9.66
N ALA A 36 1.01 2.06 8.49
CA ALA A 36 2.28 2.38 7.84
C ALA A 36 3.11 3.38 8.65
N ALA A 37 2.49 4.41 9.23
CA ALA A 37 3.16 5.36 10.11
C ALA A 37 3.63 4.69 11.40
N VAL A 38 2.84 3.78 11.98
CA VAL A 38 3.23 2.97 13.14
C VAL A 38 4.40 2.07 12.77
N ASP A 39 4.36 1.38 11.63
CA ASP A 39 5.47 0.54 11.16
C ASP A 39 6.76 1.38 10.98
N LEU A 40 6.65 2.53 10.32
CA LEU A 40 7.76 3.48 10.17
C LEU A 40 8.31 3.99 11.51
N LEU A 41 7.44 4.31 12.48
CA LEU A 41 7.86 4.84 13.78
C LEU A 41 8.37 3.76 14.75
N VAL A 42 7.83 2.55 14.65
CA VAL A 42 8.18 1.40 15.51
C VAL A 42 9.45 0.71 15.00
N ILE A 43 9.64 0.62 13.68
CA ILE A 43 10.79 -0.06 13.05
C ILE A 43 11.95 0.89 12.71
N SER A 44 11.74 2.21 12.64
CA SER A 44 12.86 3.18 12.54
C SER A 44 13.65 3.33 13.86
N ARG A 45 13.66 2.32 14.72
CA ARG A 45 14.71 2.24 15.75
C ARG A 45 16.01 1.89 15.01
N PRO A 46 17.01 2.79 14.99
CA PRO A 46 18.28 2.50 14.33
C PRO A 46 18.84 1.21 14.94
N GLU A 47 18.84 0.12 14.18
CA GLU A 47 19.39 -1.13 14.65
C GLU A 47 20.87 -0.90 14.99
N ALA A 48 21.13 -1.01 16.29
CA ALA A 48 22.45 -0.90 16.86
C ALA A 48 23.34 -1.99 16.26
N LYS A 49 24.32 -1.55 15.46
CA LYS A 49 25.66 -2.13 15.26
C LYS A 49 25.77 -3.64 15.57
N LEU A 50 25.54 -4.49 14.57
CA LEU A 50 26.10 -5.85 14.59
C LEU A 50 27.40 -5.90 13.76
N PRO A 51 28.48 -6.53 14.27
CA PRO A 51 29.76 -6.61 13.58
C PRO A 51 29.67 -7.47 12.30
N PRO A 52 30.35 -7.05 11.21
CA PRO A 52 30.09 -7.52 9.84
C PRO A 52 30.46 -8.99 9.57
N ARG A 53 31.16 -9.67 10.49
CA ARG A 53 31.71 -11.02 10.28
C ARG A 53 30.82 -12.14 10.83
N ILE A 54 29.88 -11.83 11.73
CA ILE A 54 28.96 -12.80 12.36
C ILE A 54 27.55 -12.72 11.72
N ALA A 55 27.11 -11.52 11.33
CA ALA A 55 25.85 -11.29 10.61
C ALA A 55 25.77 -12.01 9.24
N ALA A 56 26.91 -12.19 8.58
CA ALA A 56 26.99 -12.80 7.26
C ALA A 56 26.82 -14.34 7.25
N ARG A 57 26.93 -15.02 8.40
CA ARG A 57 26.98 -16.49 8.44
C ARG A 57 25.95 -17.18 9.34
N LEU A 58 25.34 -16.49 10.32
CA LEU A 58 24.52 -17.17 11.33
C LEU A 58 23.15 -16.56 11.69
N GLY A 59 22.72 -15.39 11.20
CA GLY A 59 21.41 -14.88 11.65
C GLY A 59 20.84 -13.69 10.88
N SER A 60 19.98 -13.95 9.90
CA SER A 60 18.99 -12.95 9.43
C SER A 60 18.00 -13.44 8.37
N ALA A 61 18.33 -14.42 7.54
CA ALA A 61 17.38 -14.97 6.55
C ALA A 61 16.06 -15.50 7.17
N PRO A 62 16.06 -16.24 8.31
CA PRO A 62 14.81 -16.71 8.90
C PRO A 62 14.00 -15.59 9.56
N THR A 63 14.62 -14.48 10.01
CA THR A 63 13.91 -13.37 10.66
C THR A 63 13.08 -12.58 9.67
N PHE A 64 13.66 -12.20 8.52
CA PHE A 64 12.94 -11.51 7.44
C PHE A 64 11.88 -12.42 6.80
N ALA A 65 12.21 -13.69 6.56
CA ALA A 65 11.24 -14.67 6.06
C ALA A 65 10.06 -14.84 7.02
N ARG A 66 10.33 -14.89 8.34
CA ARG A 66 9.27 -14.95 9.36
C ARG A 66 8.38 -13.72 9.34
N GLN A 67 8.93 -12.53 9.13
CA GLN A 67 8.15 -11.29 9.06
C GLN A 67 7.27 -11.24 7.80
N ILE A 68 7.80 -11.66 6.65
CA ILE A 68 7.04 -11.79 5.40
C ILE A 68 5.91 -12.81 5.58
N VAL A 69 6.20 -13.99 6.14
CA VAL A 69 5.20 -15.04 6.39
C VAL A 69 4.16 -14.56 7.39
N PHE A 70 4.55 -13.84 8.44
CA PHE A 70 3.63 -13.28 9.43
C PHE A 70 2.61 -12.32 8.80
N TRP A 71 3.08 -11.36 8.00
CA TRP A 71 2.20 -10.42 7.29
C TRP A 71 1.35 -11.11 6.23
N LEU A 72 1.91 -12.10 5.52
CA LEU A 72 1.17 -12.92 4.57
C LEU A 72 0.03 -13.69 5.25
N CYS A 73 0.29 -14.29 6.42
CA CYS A 73 -0.72 -14.99 7.21
C CYS A 73 -1.83 -14.04 7.68
N ILE A 74 -1.49 -12.82 8.09
CA ILE A 74 -2.49 -11.80 8.46
C ILE A 74 -3.38 -11.47 7.25
N GLY A 75 -2.79 -11.28 6.07
CA GLY A 75 -3.56 -11.06 4.86
C GLY A 75 -4.53 -12.20 4.56
N VAL A 76 -4.03 -13.45 4.56
CA VAL A 76 -4.88 -14.63 4.32
C VAL A 76 -5.97 -14.78 5.37
N LEU A 77 -5.67 -14.52 6.65
CA LEU A 77 -6.66 -14.56 7.72
C LEU A 77 -7.76 -13.51 7.49
N PHE A 78 -7.39 -12.31 7.07
CA PHE A 78 -8.36 -11.27 6.72
C PHE A 78 -9.21 -11.66 5.51
N ASN A 79 -8.63 -12.35 4.52
CA ASN A 79 -9.39 -12.89 3.39
C ASN A 79 -10.47 -13.90 3.84
N ILE A 80 -10.12 -14.80 4.76
CA ILE A 80 -11.07 -15.77 5.34
C ILE A 80 -12.20 -15.05 6.08
N LEU A 81 -11.88 -13.96 6.79
CA LEU A 81 -12.88 -13.12 7.46
C LEU A 81 -13.81 -12.42 6.46
N ILE A 82 -13.27 -11.84 5.38
CA ILE A 82 -14.08 -11.26 4.30
C ILE A 82 -14.95 -12.32 3.64
N TRP A 83 -14.43 -13.53 3.45
CA TRP A 83 -15.20 -14.63 2.90
C TRP A 83 -16.40 -15.00 3.78
N GLY A 84 -16.22 -15.03 5.10
CA GLY A 84 -17.28 -15.30 6.06
C GLY A 84 -18.34 -14.19 6.20
N LEU A 85 -17.95 -12.92 6.02
CA LEU A 85 -18.84 -11.77 6.23
C LEU A 85 -19.50 -11.23 4.94
N LEU A 86 -18.75 -11.17 3.84
CA LEU A 86 -19.16 -10.54 2.57
C LEU A 86 -19.27 -11.54 1.40
N GLY A 87 -18.94 -12.81 1.62
CA GLY A 87 -19.07 -13.89 0.63
C GLY A 87 -17.91 -14.01 -0.35
N ARG A 88 -18.06 -14.93 -1.31
CA ARG A 88 -16.97 -15.37 -2.23
C ARG A 88 -16.49 -14.27 -3.18
N ALA A 89 -17.40 -13.44 -3.69
CA ALA A 89 -17.05 -12.39 -4.65
C ALA A 89 -16.15 -11.31 -4.02
N ALA A 90 -16.48 -10.85 -2.81
CA ALA A 90 -15.68 -9.88 -2.06
C ALA A 90 -14.33 -10.45 -1.63
N ALA A 91 -14.29 -11.73 -1.21
CA ALA A 91 -13.04 -12.41 -0.88
C ALA A 91 -12.11 -12.55 -2.10
N GLY A 92 -12.68 -12.87 -3.27
CA GLY A 92 -11.92 -12.89 -4.53
C GLY A 92 -11.32 -11.51 -4.84
N ALA A 93 -12.15 -10.46 -4.80
CA ALA A 93 -11.69 -9.09 -5.06
C ALA A 93 -10.56 -8.65 -4.11
N TRP A 94 -10.68 -8.97 -2.82
CA TRP A 94 -9.63 -8.70 -1.84
C TRP A 94 -8.33 -9.44 -2.18
N LEU A 95 -8.41 -10.73 -2.51
CA LEU A 95 -7.23 -11.56 -2.77
C LEU A 95 -6.50 -11.10 -4.04
N TYR A 96 -7.25 -10.77 -5.09
CA TYR A 96 -6.69 -10.21 -6.32
C TYR A 96 -5.99 -8.88 -6.04
N GLY A 97 -6.63 -7.98 -5.29
CA GLY A 97 -6.01 -6.71 -4.89
C GLY A 97 -4.74 -6.92 -4.06
N TYR A 98 -4.80 -7.81 -3.06
CA TYR A 98 -3.66 -8.11 -2.19
C TYR A 98 -2.46 -8.65 -2.96
N ILE A 99 -2.67 -9.61 -3.87
CA ILE A 99 -1.59 -10.18 -4.69
C ILE A 99 -1.06 -9.13 -5.67
N LEU A 100 -1.94 -8.35 -6.30
CA LEU A 100 -1.55 -7.30 -7.25
C LEU A 100 -0.64 -6.27 -6.58
N GLU A 101 -1.01 -5.79 -5.40
CA GLU A 101 -0.22 -4.85 -4.60
C GLU A 101 1.11 -5.45 -4.15
N TYR A 102 1.13 -6.74 -3.81
CA TYR A 102 2.37 -7.44 -3.43
C TYR A 102 3.34 -7.52 -4.62
N VAL A 103 2.87 -7.88 -5.81
CA VAL A 103 3.69 -7.92 -7.04
C VAL A 103 4.19 -6.53 -7.42
N LEU A 104 3.32 -5.51 -7.36
CA LEU A 104 3.68 -4.12 -7.67
C LEU A 104 4.75 -3.56 -6.71
N SER A 105 4.77 -4.05 -5.47
CA SER A 105 5.78 -3.65 -4.48
C SER A 105 7.12 -4.35 -4.71
N ILE A 106 7.12 -5.59 -5.21
CA ILE A 106 8.33 -6.33 -5.61
C ILE A 106 8.98 -5.69 -6.85
N ASP A 107 8.18 -5.25 -7.82
CA ASP A 107 8.67 -4.58 -9.03
C ASP A 107 9.51 -3.32 -8.69
N ASN A 108 9.02 -2.53 -7.74
CA ASN A 108 9.72 -1.35 -7.23
C ASN A 108 11.08 -1.68 -6.58
N LEU A 109 11.20 -2.81 -5.86
CA LEU A 109 12.47 -3.22 -5.26
C LEU A 109 13.53 -3.56 -6.32
N PHE A 110 13.11 -4.15 -7.45
CA PHE A 110 14.02 -4.45 -8.56
C PHE A 110 14.58 -3.19 -9.22
N VAL A 111 13.73 -2.18 -9.41
CA VAL A 111 14.17 -0.89 -9.94
C VAL A 111 15.23 -0.26 -9.03
N PHE A 112 14.98 -0.21 -7.72
CA PHE A 112 15.96 0.34 -6.76
C PHE A 112 17.28 -0.45 -6.77
N GLN A 113 17.22 -1.78 -6.78
CA GLN A 113 18.41 -2.63 -6.91
C GLN A 113 19.20 -2.33 -8.19
N ALA A 114 18.52 -2.18 -9.33
CA ALA A 114 19.17 -1.88 -10.61
C ALA A 114 19.86 -0.51 -10.57
N VAL A 115 19.19 0.51 -10.01
CA VAL A 115 19.77 1.85 -9.84
C VAL A 115 21.01 1.82 -8.94
N PHE A 116 20.94 1.23 -7.74
CA PHE A 116 22.08 1.19 -6.82
C PHE A 116 23.27 0.42 -7.39
N ARG A 117 23.02 -0.64 -8.16
CA ARG A 117 24.07 -1.38 -8.89
C ARG A 117 24.69 -0.53 -9.98
N SER A 118 23.90 0.22 -10.75
CA SER A 118 24.40 1.11 -11.80
C SER A 118 25.28 2.23 -11.25
N TYR A 119 24.97 2.76 -10.07
CA TYR A 119 25.74 3.83 -9.42
C TYR A 119 26.80 3.32 -8.42
N ALA A 120 27.04 2.02 -8.34
CA ALA A 120 27.98 1.40 -7.39
C ALA A 120 27.85 1.94 -5.95
N THR A 121 26.60 2.14 -5.50
CA THR A 121 26.32 2.83 -4.23
C THR A 121 26.91 2.04 -3.05
N PRO A 122 27.72 2.66 -2.16
CA PRO A 122 28.26 2.01 -0.98
C PRO A 122 27.16 1.43 -0.10
N SER A 123 27.34 0.22 0.42
CA SER A 123 26.33 -0.51 1.22
C SER A 123 25.86 0.25 2.46
N THR A 124 26.69 1.15 2.99
CA THR A 124 26.34 2.00 4.15
C THR A 124 25.29 3.07 3.85
N GLN A 125 25.04 3.40 2.58
CA GLN A 125 24.06 4.40 2.17
C GLN A 125 22.81 3.79 1.53
N VAL A 126 22.85 2.50 1.16
CA VAL A 126 21.74 1.80 0.49
C VAL A 126 20.49 1.80 1.36
N ASP A 127 20.60 1.50 2.65
CA ASP A 127 19.44 1.43 3.55
C ASP A 127 18.72 2.79 3.67
N ARG A 128 19.50 3.88 3.74
CA ARG A 128 18.93 5.24 3.79
C ARG A 128 18.29 5.62 2.46
N ALA A 129 18.95 5.31 1.34
CA ALA A 129 18.41 5.59 0.02
C ALA A 129 17.14 4.78 -0.27
N LEU A 130 17.10 3.52 0.16
CA LEU A 130 15.94 2.64 0.03
C LEU A 130 14.76 3.13 0.89
N PHE A 131 15.02 3.60 2.11
CA PHE A 131 14.00 4.21 2.97
C PHE A 131 13.35 5.45 2.31
N TRP A 132 14.17 6.37 1.78
CA TRP A 132 13.66 7.55 1.07
C TRP A 132 12.93 7.16 -0.22
N GLY A 133 13.42 6.18 -0.95
CA GLY A 133 12.80 5.66 -2.17
C GLY A 133 11.42 5.02 -1.91
N ILE A 134 11.30 4.16 -0.90
CA ILE A 134 10.04 3.55 -0.50
C ILE A 134 9.05 4.62 -0.01
N SER A 135 9.50 5.57 0.80
CA SER A 135 8.66 6.67 1.29
C SER A 135 8.10 7.50 0.13
N ALA A 136 8.93 7.88 -0.84
CA ALA A 136 8.49 8.59 -2.04
C ALA A 136 7.53 7.75 -2.90
N ALA A 137 7.80 6.45 -3.05
CA ALA A 137 6.94 5.54 -3.81
C ALA A 137 5.55 5.38 -3.18
N ILE A 138 5.46 5.29 -1.85
CA ILE A 138 4.19 5.26 -1.13
C ILE A 138 3.42 6.57 -1.35
N VAL A 139 4.09 7.73 -1.20
CA VAL A 139 3.45 9.04 -1.45
C VAL A 139 2.92 9.14 -2.87
N LEU A 140 3.71 8.75 -3.86
CA LEU A 140 3.28 8.76 -5.27
C LEU A 140 2.11 7.81 -5.50
N ARG A 141 2.14 6.62 -4.89
CA ARG A 141 1.05 5.64 -4.98
C ARG A 141 -0.25 6.17 -4.39
N LEU A 142 -0.18 6.84 -3.23
CA LEU A 142 -1.34 7.49 -2.61
C LEU A 142 -1.87 8.65 -3.46
N ALA A 143 -0.97 9.43 -4.06
CA ALA A 143 -1.35 10.51 -4.98
C ALA A 143 -2.06 9.98 -6.22
N PHE A 144 -1.54 8.91 -6.85
CA PHE A 144 -2.21 8.26 -7.97
C PHE A 144 -3.54 7.60 -7.61
N PHE A 145 -3.67 7.06 -6.39
CA PHE A 145 -4.95 6.56 -5.93
C PHE A 145 -5.99 7.69 -5.81
N GLY A 146 -5.63 8.83 -5.19
CA GLY A 146 -6.53 9.97 -5.05
C GLY A 146 -6.90 10.64 -6.38
N VAL A 147 -5.92 10.80 -7.28
CA VAL A 147 -6.17 11.34 -8.63
C VAL A 147 -6.94 10.33 -9.49
N GLY A 148 -6.63 9.04 -9.33
CA GLY A 148 -7.30 7.95 -10.04
C GLY A 148 -8.79 7.87 -9.73
N THR A 149 -9.21 8.11 -8.49
CA THR A 149 -10.65 8.16 -8.15
C THR A 149 -11.37 9.31 -8.84
N GLU A 150 -10.73 10.48 -8.97
CA GLU A 150 -11.34 11.62 -9.66
C GLU A 150 -11.41 11.42 -11.19
N ILE A 151 -10.38 10.81 -11.79
CA ILE A 151 -10.33 10.57 -13.24
C ILE A 151 -11.25 9.41 -13.66
N LEU A 152 -11.36 8.36 -12.84
CA LEU A 152 -12.18 7.19 -13.17
C LEU A 152 -13.68 7.42 -12.93
N GLY A 153 -14.08 8.55 -12.35
CA GLY A 153 -15.48 8.93 -12.16
C GLY A 153 -16.28 7.97 -11.28
N MET A 154 -15.66 7.42 -10.22
CA MET A 154 -16.30 6.56 -9.22
C MET A 154 -16.41 7.27 -7.86
#